data_AF-A0A931YZM8-F1
#
_entry.id   AF-A0A931YZM8-F1
#
_cell.length_a   1.000
_cell.length_b   1.000
_cell.length_c   1.000
_cell.angle_alpha   90.00
_cell.angle_beta   90.00
_cell.angle_gamma   90.00
#
_symmetry.space_group_name_H-M   'P 1'
#
loop_
_entity.id
_entity.type
_entity.pdbx_description
1 polymer ?
#
loop_
_entity_poly.entity_id
_entity_poly.type
_entity_poly.pdbx_seq_one_letter_code
_entity_poly.pdbx_strand_id
1 'polypeptide(L)'
;MDGQLPRPIEIHCLGGFVAALYYDLPRPTNDLDYIEVVPHDAMATLQGIAGAGSPLAKKHRVHVQHVGVTSLPELYAERLTELCPGRFRRLRLLALDPHDLA
;
A
#
# COMPACT_ATOMS: atom_id res chain seq x y z
N MET A 1 -6.92 -7.70 -6.85
CA MET A 1 -5.81 -6.77 -7.13
C MET A 1 -4.67 -7.47 -7.85
N ASP A 2 -3.89 -8.33 -7.18
CA ASP A 2 -2.67 -8.98 -7.72
C ASP A 2 -2.80 -9.52 -9.16
N GLY A 3 -3.80 -10.36 -9.43
CA GLY A 3 -3.99 -10.95 -10.77
C GLY A 3 -4.38 -9.96 -11.89
N GLN A 4 -4.78 -8.74 -11.56
CA GLN A 4 -5.14 -7.69 -12.54
C GLN A 4 -3.97 -6.78 -12.88
N LEU A 5 -2.87 -6.85 -12.12
CA LEU A 5 -1.67 -6.06 -12.40
C LEU A 5 -0.96 -6.60 -13.64
N PRO A 6 -0.56 -5.75 -14.60
CA PRO A 6 0.09 -6.21 -15.83
C PRO A 6 1.53 -6.68 -15.60
N ARG A 7 2.17 -6.24 -14.52
CA ARG A 7 3.55 -6.54 -14.13
C ARG A 7 3.72 -6.47 -12.61
N PRO A 8 4.84 -6.96 -12.05
CA PRO A 8 5.17 -6.76 -10.64
C PRO A 8 5.28 -5.28 -10.29
N ILE A 9 4.70 -4.91 -9.13
CA ILE A 9 4.80 -3.59 -8.52
C ILE A 9 5.04 -3.73 -7.02
N GLU A 10 5.60 -2.67 -6.44
CA GLU A 10 5.77 -2.48 -5.00
C GLU A 10 4.95 -1.26 -4.59
N ILE A 11 4.32 -1.32 -3.42
CA ILE A 11 3.57 -0.21 -2.85
C ILE A 11 4.15 0.07 -1.46
N HIS A 12 4.56 1.32 -1.22
CA HIS A 12 5.09 1.77 0.06
C HIS A 12 3.93 2.29 0.91
N CYS A 13 3.44 1.45 1.81
CA CYS A 13 2.23 1.62 2.59
C CYS A 13 2.50 2.21 3.99
N LEU A 14 1.51 2.93 4.51
CA LEU A 14 1.52 3.45 5.88
C LEU A 14 0.10 3.51 6.46
N GLY A 15 -0.02 4.08 7.66
CA GLY A 15 -1.31 4.41 8.26
C GLY A 15 -1.96 3.28 9.05
N GLY A 16 -3.23 3.49 9.40
CA GLY A 16 -3.96 2.63 10.33
C GLY A 16 -4.14 1.19 9.86
N PHE A 17 -4.24 0.96 8.54
CA PHE A 17 -4.35 -0.39 7.98
C PHE A 17 -3.07 -1.20 8.16
N VAL A 18 -1.91 -0.56 7.92
CA VAL A 18 -0.59 -1.15 8.13
C VAL A 18 -0.38 -1.48 9.60
N ALA A 19 -0.68 -0.52 10.49
CA ALA A 19 -0.60 -0.74 11.94
C ALA A 19 -1.49 -1.91 12.40
N ALA A 20 -2.72 -1.99 11.88
CA ALA A 20 -3.63 -3.08 12.23
C ALA A 20 -3.12 -4.46 11.79
N LEU A 21 -2.50 -4.55 10.60
CA LEU A 21 -1.87 -5.78 10.15
C LEU A 21 -0.65 -6.19 10.98
N TYR A 22 0.20 -5.22 11.38
CA TYR A 22 1.37 -5.51 12.20
C TYR A 22 1.03 -5.98 13.61
N TYR A 23 0.08 -5.29 14.24
CA TYR A 23 -0.25 -5.50 15.66
C TYR A 23 -1.43 -6.46 15.86
N ASP A 24 -1.88 -7.15 14.79
CA ASP A 24 -3.04 -8.03 14.78
C ASP A 24 -4.29 -7.39 15.42
N LEU A 25 -4.52 -6.11 15.09
CA LEU A 25 -5.63 -5.33 15.64
C LEU A 25 -6.86 -5.43 14.73
N PRO A 26 -8.08 -5.26 15.29
CA PRO A 26 -9.28 -5.09 14.48
C PRO A 26 -9.07 -3.96 13.48
N ARG A 27 -9.36 -4.22 12.19
CA ARG A 27 -9.13 -3.25 11.12
C ARG A 27 -9.95 -1.98 11.39
N PRO A 28 -9.30 -0.82 11.59
CA PRO A 28 -10.00 0.41 11.94
C PRO A 28 -10.47 1.18 10.70
N THR A 29 -9.88 0.94 9.53
CA THR A 29 -10.07 1.75 8.32
C THR A 29 -10.42 0.91 7.07
N ASN A 30 -10.94 1.58 6.04
CA ASN A 30 -11.42 0.98 4.79
C ASN A 30 -10.49 1.33 3.60
N ASP A 31 -9.28 1.75 3.92
CA ASP A 31 -8.30 2.34 3.03
C ASP A 31 -6.91 1.83 3.40
N LEU A 32 -6.12 1.55 2.37
CA LEU A 32 -4.69 1.28 2.45
C LEU A 32 -3.96 2.49 1.89
N ASP A 33 -3.44 3.32 2.79
CA ASP A 33 -2.64 4.48 2.43
C ASP A 33 -1.28 4.08 1.90
N TYR A 34 -0.83 4.76 0.85
CA TYR A 34 0.50 4.60 0.30
C TYR A 34 1.07 5.93 -0.20
N ILE A 35 2.40 6.04 -0.16
CA ILE A 35 3.14 7.24 -0.60
C ILE A 35 3.76 7.08 -1.98
N GLU A 36 4.16 5.86 -2.33
CA GLU A 36 4.89 5.57 -3.56
C GLU A 36 4.49 4.21 -4.12
N VAL A 37 4.57 4.10 -5.44
CA VAL A 37 4.45 2.83 -6.17
C VAL A 37 5.68 2.67 -7.04
N VAL A 38 6.31 1.50 -6.99
CA VAL A 38 7.47 1.19 -7.84
C VAL A 38 7.06 0.12 -8.85
N PRO A 39 7.20 0.35 -10.17
CA PRO A 39 7.59 1.61 -10.80
C PRO A 39 6.48 2.67 -10.79
N HIS A 40 6.86 3.96 -10.77
CA HIS A 40 5.96 5.10 -10.54
C HIS A 40 4.81 5.21 -11.56
N ASP A 41 5.07 4.86 -12.81
CA ASP A 41 4.06 4.85 -13.89
C ASP A 41 2.94 3.82 -13.67
N ALA A 42 3.08 2.88 -12.72
CA ALA A 42 2.02 1.95 -12.34
C ALA A 42 0.92 2.59 -11.46
N MET A 43 1.12 3.81 -10.96
CA MET A 43 0.17 4.47 -10.05
C MET A 43 -1.24 4.57 -10.64
N ALA A 44 -1.37 5.00 -11.90
CA ALA A 44 -2.67 5.14 -12.56
C ALA A 44 -3.38 3.79 -12.72
N THR A 45 -2.63 2.74 -13.07
CA THR A 45 -3.16 1.37 -13.18
C THR A 45 -3.63 0.85 -11.83
N LEU A 46 -2.83 1.04 -10.77
CA LEU A 46 -3.18 0.64 -9.42
C LEU A 46 -4.47 1.33 -8.95
N GLN A 47 -4.57 2.65 -9.14
CA GLN A 47 -5.75 3.43 -8.78
C GLN A 47 -7.00 2.99 -9.57
N GLY A 48 -6.87 2.65 -10.84
CA GLY A 48 -7.99 2.08 -11.62
C GLY A 48 -8.49 0.73 -11.08
N ILE A 49 -7.58 -0.13 -10.61
CA ILE A 49 -7.90 -1.49 -10.12
C ILE A 49 -8.48 -1.47 -8.71
N ALA A 50 -7.88 -0.67 -7.82
CA ALA A 50 -8.09 -0.75 -6.38
C ALA A 50 -8.34 0.60 -5.70
N GLY A 51 -8.25 1.71 -6.42
CA GLY A 51 -8.48 3.05 -5.88
C GLY A 51 -9.93 3.29 -5.47
N ALA A 52 -10.19 4.49 -4.96
CA ALA A 52 -11.53 4.93 -4.60
C ALA A 52 -12.49 4.80 -5.81
N GLY A 53 -13.66 4.19 -5.58
CA GLY A 53 -14.66 3.98 -6.63
C GLY A 53 -14.38 2.82 -7.61
N SER A 54 -13.23 2.14 -7.49
CA SER A 54 -12.93 0.94 -8.28
C SER A 54 -13.93 -0.20 -8.02
N PRO A 55 -14.09 -1.16 -8.96
CA PRO A 55 -14.91 -2.34 -8.72
C PRO A 55 -14.50 -3.12 -7.46
N LEU A 56 -13.20 -3.16 -7.16
CA LEU A 56 -12.67 -3.81 -5.96
C LEU A 56 -13.13 -3.08 -4.70
N ALA A 57 -13.04 -1.75 -4.68
CA ALA A 57 -13.51 -0.91 -3.58
C ALA A 57 -15.00 -1.07 -3.32
N LYS A 58 -15.81 -1.09 -4.39
CA LYS A 58 -17.26 -1.30 -4.27
C LYS A 58 -17.60 -2.68 -3.68
N LYS A 59 -16.90 -3.72 -4.12
CA LYS A 59 -17.14 -5.11 -3.70
C LYS A 59 -16.67 -5.39 -2.27
N HIS A 60 -15.46 -4.96 -1.93
CA HIS A 60 -14.81 -5.33 -0.67
C HIS A 60 -14.83 -4.23 0.39
N ARG A 61 -15.35 -3.03 0.05
CA ARG A 61 -15.33 -1.84 0.90
C ARG A 61 -13.92 -1.45 1.35
N VAL A 62 -12.89 -1.85 0.60
CA VAL A 62 -11.48 -1.52 0.84
C VAL A 62 -10.86 -0.97 -0.43
N HIS A 63 -10.12 0.13 -0.33
CA HIS A 63 -9.47 0.78 -1.47
C HIS A 63 -8.03 1.20 -1.14
N VAL A 64 -7.22 1.46 -2.16
CA VAL A 64 -5.90 2.09 -1.98
C VAL A 64 -6.04 3.60 -2.13
N GLN A 65 -5.32 4.34 -1.30
CA GLN A 65 -5.32 5.79 -1.29
C GLN A 65 -3.90 6.32 -1.40
N HIS A 66 -3.63 7.11 -2.43
CA HIS A 66 -2.35 7.81 -2.53
C HIS A 66 -2.39 9.00 -1.58
N VAL A 67 -1.38 9.11 -0.72
CA VAL A 67 -1.22 10.22 0.21
C VAL A 67 0.10 10.93 -0.08
N GLY A 68 0.05 12.26 -0.16
CA GLY A 68 1.25 13.07 -0.21
C GLY A 68 1.88 13.17 1.17
N VAL A 69 3.19 12.97 1.26
CA VAL A 69 3.98 13.21 2.48
C VAL A 69 4.95 14.34 2.20
N THR A 70 5.03 15.30 3.12
CA THR A 70 5.82 16.52 2.98
C THR A 70 7.32 16.28 3.08
N SER A 71 7.74 15.27 3.84
CA SER A 71 9.13 14.85 3.99
C SER A 71 9.19 13.42 4.51
N LEU A 72 10.01 12.58 3.86
CA LEU A 72 10.39 11.26 4.37
C LEU A 72 11.87 11.28 4.72
N PRO A 73 12.30 10.56 5.76
CA PRO A 73 13.71 10.43 6.07
C PRO A 73 14.49 9.88 4.87
N GLU A 74 15.75 10.28 4.75
CA GLU A 74 16.66 9.66 3.80
C GLU A 74 16.74 8.15 4.07
N LEU A 75 16.85 7.37 3.00
CA LEU A 75 16.94 5.90 3.06
C LEU A 75 15.75 5.20 3.73
N TYR A 76 14.56 5.82 3.83
CA TYR A 76 13.36 5.13 4.33
C TYR A 76 13.10 3.81 3.57
N ALA A 77 13.43 3.79 2.27
CA ALA A 77 13.30 2.63 1.40
C ALA A 77 14.10 1.40 1.87
N GLU A 78 15.19 1.60 2.61
CA GLU A 78 16.02 0.50 3.15
C GLU A 78 15.42 -0.14 4.41
N ARG A 79 14.48 0.55 5.07
CA ARG A 79 13.80 0.09 6.29
C ARG A 79 12.42 -0.50 6.03
N LEU A 80 12.00 -0.55 4.77
CA LEU A 80 10.70 -1.09 4.40
C LEU A 80 10.58 -2.57 4.79
N THR A 81 9.44 -2.91 5.36
CA THR A 81 9.16 -4.30 5.78
C THR A 81 7.97 -4.86 4.98
N GLU A 82 8.13 -6.06 4.42
CA GLU A 82 7.07 -6.70 3.62
C GLU A 82 5.96 -7.29 4.51
N LEU A 83 4.72 -6.83 4.31
CA LEU A 83 3.57 -7.20 5.15
C LEU A 83 3.05 -8.63 4.89
N CYS A 84 3.18 -9.12 3.66
CA CYS A 84 2.59 -10.40 3.23
C CYS A 84 3.59 -11.17 2.36
N PRO A 85 4.75 -11.57 2.92
CA PRO A 85 5.84 -12.14 2.15
C PRO A 85 5.41 -13.39 1.38
N GLY A 86 5.64 -13.38 0.07
CA GLY A 86 5.33 -14.50 -0.84
C GLY A 86 3.84 -14.76 -1.07
N ARG A 87 2.94 -13.93 -0.52
CA ARG A 87 1.49 -14.13 -0.66
C ARG A 87 0.97 -13.80 -2.05
N PHE A 88 1.60 -12.84 -2.69
CA PHE A 88 1.18 -12.23 -3.96
C PHE A 88 2.28 -12.39 -5.00
N ARG A 89 1.89 -12.50 -6.28
CA ARG A 89 2.84 -12.75 -7.38
C ARG A 89 3.37 -11.47 -8.00
N ARG A 90 2.53 -10.46 -8.13
CA ARG A 90 2.78 -9.18 -8.82
C ARG A 90 2.68 -7.98 -7.90
N LEU A 91 2.33 -8.18 -6.64
CA LEU A 91 2.14 -7.10 -5.68
C LEU A 91 3.03 -7.34 -4.47
N ARG A 92 3.85 -6.35 -4.11
CA ARG A 92 4.54 -6.31 -2.83
C ARG A 92 4.00 -5.16 -1.99
N LEU A 93 3.53 -5.47 -0.79
CA LEU A 93 3.07 -4.48 0.18
C LEU A 93 4.19 -4.25 1.18
N LEU A 94 4.83 -3.09 1.07
CA LEU A 94 6.00 -2.72 1.86
C LEU A 94 5.59 -1.62 2.83
N ALA A 95 5.62 -1.88 4.12
CA ALA A 95 5.28 -0.90 5.12
C ALA A 95 6.47 -0.02 5.49
N LEU A 96 6.19 1.27 5.70
CA LEU A 96 7.13 2.19 6.32
C LEU A 96 7.39 1.79 7.78
N ASP A 97 8.60 2.06 8.24
CA ASP A 97 8.92 1.94 9.66
C ASP A 97 8.11 2.99 10.43
N PRO A 98 7.46 2.64 11.55
CA PRO A 98 6.75 3.61 12.38
C PRO A 98 7.58 4.84 12.78
N HIS A 99 8.90 4.69 12.90
CA HIS A 99 9.82 5.77 13.23
C HIS A 99 10.03 6.76 12.07
N ASP A 100 9.65 6.40 10.84
CA ASP A 100 9.78 7.27 9.66
C ASP A 100 8.64 8.29 9.53
N LEU A 101 7.61 8.18 10.39
CA LEU A 101 6.41 9.03 10.39
C LEU A 101 6.39 10.02 11.57
N ALA A 102 7.44 10.03 12.40
CA ALA A 102 7.55 10.81 13.64
C ALA A 102 8.25 12.16 13.45
#